data_AF-A0A7S1LBF7-F1
#
_entry.id   AF-A0A7S1LBF7-F1
#
_cell.length_a   1.000
_cell.length_b   1.000
_cell.length_c   1.000
_cell.angle_alpha   90.00
_cell.angle_beta   90.00
_cell.angle_gamma   90.00
#
_symmetry.space_group_name_H-M   'P 1'
#
loop_
_entity.id
_entity.type
_entity.pdbx_description
1 polymer ?
#
loop_
_entity_poly.entity_id
_entity_poly.type
_entity_poly.pdbx_seq_one_letter_code
_entity_poly.pdbx_strand_id
1 'polypeptide(L)'
;GSSQEMMLMAAPPGAEARDIGLASAPSHSSDTSYVQMPTGAGTEGIAFASLRKQVYLLSGLLAAVLVTGVLAETALDAVELGAIINQVKEAGAPDVSSLLLVGRSAPSAAMSILVALSISFCGCCGAKWENRRAAGCFSCCNALCGCCACIGIVPLVGFFALLVSMPDKLEVWVGRCDPLQCVHSPRQAVQLPLERQANLTCTTDCFAASAWDDYVPRCRGTAAHAYPKDCPQTFLDCERDGDRREWARRLEGRRPLHMGTPPRPADPLRECTPKLEDIEKFHRFKEVLPKLWPRLKLMLTCRVVVVVLATVLMCTGAKWGWDLYQELGLRCLPALPGGQPAAPEALARAAAPWEDGDTLERAL
;
A
#
# COMPACT_ATOMS: atom_id res chain seq x y z
N GLY A 1 -4.20 24.64 -5.15
CA GLY A 1 -5.19 24.62 -6.25
C GLY A 1 -4.47 24.28 -7.52
N SER A 2 -4.75 23.11 -8.09
CA SER A 2 -4.43 22.76 -9.48
C SER A 2 -5.42 21.67 -9.88
N SER A 3 -6.45 22.09 -10.61
CA SER A 3 -7.46 21.23 -11.20
C SER A 3 -6.81 20.28 -12.21
N GLN A 4 -7.03 18.98 -12.05
CA GLN A 4 -6.83 18.02 -13.13
C GLN A 4 -8.12 17.98 -13.95
N GLU A 5 -8.06 18.55 -15.15
CA GLU A 5 -9.05 18.36 -16.20
C GLU A 5 -8.99 16.90 -16.67
N MET A 6 -10.09 16.20 -16.48
CA MET A 6 -10.30 14.84 -16.94
C MET A 6 -10.90 14.93 -18.35
N MET A 7 -10.08 14.72 -19.37
CA MET A 7 -10.50 14.68 -20.77
C MET A 7 -11.36 13.43 -21.01
N LEU A 8 -12.68 13.64 -21.09
CA LEU A 8 -13.64 12.64 -21.57
C LEU A 8 -13.59 12.64 -23.11
N MET A 9 -13.01 11.61 -23.72
CA MET A 9 -13.16 11.38 -25.15
C MET A 9 -14.54 10.77 -25.40
N ALA A 10 -15.46 11.59 -25.90
CA ALA A 10 -16.72 11.14 -26.47
C ALA A 10 -16.46 10.56 -27.88
N ALA A 11 -16.96 9.35 -28.12
CA ALA A 11 -16.97 8.75 -29.46
C ALA A 11 -18.00 9.47 -30.35
N PRO A 12 -17.70 9.70 -31.64
CA PRO A 12 -18.66 10.29 -32.57
C PRO A 12 -19.73 9.26 -32.99
N PRO A 13 -21.00 9.65 -33.12
CA PRO A 13 -22.02 8.82 -33.75
C PRO A 13 -22.03 9.05 -35.26
N GLY A 14 -21.99 7.97 -36.04
CA GLY A 14 -22.28 8.04 -37.48
C GLY A 14 -21.32 7.22 -38.34
N ALA A 15 -21.67 5.95 -38.56
CA ALA A 15 -21.21 5.20 -39.72
C ALA A 15 -22.41 4.47 -40.30
N GLU A 16 -22.87 4.96 -41.45
CA GLU A 16 -23.93 4.41 -42.28
C GLU A 16 -23.64 2.94 -42.64
N ALA A 17 -24.68 2.11 -42.52
CA ALA A 17 -24.68 0.75 -43.04
C ALA A 17 -24.68 0.79 -44.57
N ARG A 18 -23.56 0.41 -45.18
CA ARG A 18 -23.47 0.14 -46.62
C ARG A 18 -23.90 -1.31 -46.87
N ASP A 19 -25.03 -1.47 -47.54
CA ASP A 19 -25.48 -2.73 -48.12
C ASP A 19 -24.45 -3.24 -49.14
N ILE A 20 -23.77 -4.33 -48.79
CA ILE A 20 -22.97 -5.11 -49.73
C ILE A 20 -23.85 -6.24 -50.24
N GLY A 21 -24.16 -6.19 -51.54
CA GLY A 21 -24.97 -7.18 -52.22
C GLY A 21 -24.41 -8.59 -52.11
N LEU A 22 -25.25 -9.53 -51.69
CA LEU A 22 -25.00 -10.96 -51.77
C LEU A 22 -24.97 -11.39 -53.24
N ALA A 23 -23.79 -11.77 -53.73
CA ALA A 23 -23.65 -12.63 -54.89
C ALA A 23 -23.87 -14.08 -54.46
N SER A 24 -24.82 -14.74 -55.11
CA SER A 24 -25.15 -16.16 -54.96
C SER A 24 -23.98 -17.04 -55.41
N ALA A 25 -23.43 -17.83 -54.48
CA ALA A 25 -22.42 -18.84 -54.77
C ALA A 25 -23.06 -20.18 -55.22
N PRO A 26 -22.38 -20.97 -56.07
CA PRO A 26 -22.92 -22.21 -56.62
C PRO A 26 -22.89 -23.36 -55.59
N SER A 27 -23.97 -24.13 -55.57
CA SER A 27 -24.11 -25.37 -54.79
C SER A 27 -23.23 -26.49 -55.36
N HIS A 28 -22.05 -26.71 -54.78
CA HIS A 28 -21.24 -27.91 -55.01
C HIS A 28 -21.58 -28.97 -53.95
N SER A 29 -22.39 -29.96 -54.33
CA SER A 29 -22.59 -31.19 -53.56
C SER A 29 -21.33 -32.03 -53.63
N SER A 30 -20.49 -31.92 -52.60
CA SER A 30 -19.32 -32.79 -52.43
C SER A 30 -19.64 -33.78 -51.32
N ASP A 31 -19.71 -35.07 -51.68
CA ASP A 31 -19.76 -36.19 -50.75
C ASP A 31 -18.48 -36.21 -49.90
N THR A 32 -18.49 -35.47 -48.79
CA THR A 32 -17.46 -35.56 -47.75
C THR A 32 -17.65 -36.87 -47.00
N SER A 33 -16.87 -37.86 -47.40
CA SER A 33 -16.56 -39.04 -46.61
C SER A 33 -15.88 -38.56 -45.32
N TYR A 34 -16.59 -38.64 -44.19
CA TYR A 34 -16.03 -38.37 -42.88
C TYR A 34 -14.96 -39.41 -42.57
N VAL A 35 -13.69 -39.06 -42.79
CA VAL A 35 -12.56 -39.80 -42.23
C VAL A 35 -12.63 -39.62 -40.71
N GLN A 36 -13.13 -40.63 -40.00
CA GLN A 36 -13.00 -40.73 -38.55
C GLN A 36 -11.51 -40.77 -38.23
N MET A 37 -10.97 -39.64 -37.77
CA MET A 37 -9.62 -39.60 -37.21
C MET A 37 -9.54 -40.59 -36.03
N PRO A 38 -8.43 -41.33 -35.91
CA PRO A 38 -8.25 -42.31 -34.85
C PRO A 38 -8.41 -41.66 -33.48
N THR A 39 -9.23 -42.30 -32.65
CA THR A 39 -9.64 -41.91 -31.30
C THR A 39 -8.50 -42.01 -30.29
N GLY A 40 -7.42 -41.24 -30.50
CA GLY A 40 -6.52 -40.81 -29.42
C GLY A 40 -7.20 -39.85 -28.42
N ALA A 41 -8.49 -39.57 -28.62
CA ALA A 41 -9.33 -38.62 -27.90
C ALA A 41 -9.49 -38.84 -26.38
N GLY A 42 -9.04 -39.98 -25.84
CA GLY A 42 -9.21 -40.30 -24.42
C GLY A 42 -8.31 -39.49 -23.49
N THR A 43 -7.05 -39.29 -23.85
CA THR A 43 -6.04 -38.72 -22.93
C THR A 43 -6.03 -37.19 -22.92
N GLU A 44 -6.19 -36.55 -24.09
CA GLU A 44 -6.23 -35.08 -24.20
C GLU A 44 -7.47 -34.46 -23.56
N GLY A 45 -8.61 -35.15 -23.62
CA GLY A 45 -9.84 -34.71 -22.96
C GLY A 45 -9.71 -34.62 -21.43
N ILE A 46 -8.97 -35.56 -20.82
CA ILE A 46 -8.76 -35.62 -19.37
C ILE A 46 -7.85 -34.47 -18.91
N ALA A 47 -6.75 -34.21 -19.62
CA ALA A 47 -5.82 -33.14 -19.28
C ALA A 47 -6.49 -31.76 -19.31
N PHE A 48 -7.31 -31.51 -20.34
CA PHE A 48 -8.01 -30.25 -20.49
C PHE A 48 -9.14 -30.04 -19.46
N ALA A 49 -9.89 -31.09 -19.13
CA ALA A 49 -10.88 -31.03 -18.06
C ALA A 49 -10.23 -30.73 -16.70
N SER A 50 -9.04 -31.30 -16.44
CA SER A 50 -8.24 -30.99 -15.25
C SER A 50 -7.80 -29.53 -15.22
N LEU A 51 -7.29 -28.99 -16.33
CA LEU A 51 -6.84 -27.60 -16.42
C LEU A 51 -7.99 -26.61 -16.16
N ARG A 52 -9.18 -26.87 -16.71
CA ARG A 52 -10.38 -26.05 -16.41
C ARG A 52 -10.70 -26.04 -14.93
N LYS A 53 -10.74 -27.23 -14.31
CA LYS A 53 -11.02 -27.36 -12.88
C LYS A 53 -10.00 -26.58 -12.05
N GLN A 54 -8.72 -26.64 -12.42
CA GLN A 54 -7.66 -25.86 -11.76
C GLN A 54 -7.87 -24.36 -11.88
N VAL A 55 -8.18 -23.84 -13.07
CA VAL A 55 -8.47 -22.41 -13.27
C VAL A 55 -9.68 -21.96 -12.47
N TYR A 56 -10.76 -22.74 -12.42
CA TYR A 56 -11.92 -22.42 -11.58
C TYR A 56 -11.60 -22.37 -10.09
N LEU A 57 -10.93 -23.41 -9.58
CA LEU A 57 -10.54 -23.47 -8.16
C LEU A 57 -9.62 -22.31 -7.82
N LEU A 58 -8.67 -21.99 -8.69
CA LEU A 58 -7.76 -20.88 -8.49
C LEU A 58 -8.48 -19.53 -8.53
N SER A 59 -9.37 -19.28 -9.49
CA SER A 59 -10.16 -18.05 -9.54
C SER A 59 -11.01 -17.85 -8.29
N GLY A 60 -11.64 -18.92 -7.80
CA GLY A 60 -12.40 -18.88 -6.54
C GLY A 60 -11.52 -18.59 -5.34
N LEU A 61 -10.36 -19.26 -5.25
CA LEU A 61 -9.40 -19.07 -4.16
C LEU A 61 -8.80 -17.66 -4.18
N LEU A 62 -8.42 -17.15 -5.35
CA LEU A 62 -7.88 -15.80 -5.54
C LEU A 62 -8.91 -14.74 -5.11
N ALA A 63 -10.17 -14.87 -5.54
CA ALA A 63 -11.24 -13.98 -5.11
C ALA A 63 -11.40 -14.00 -3.58
N ALA A 64 -11.44 -15.19 -2.97
CA ALA A 64 -11.57 -15.33 -1.52
C ALA A 64 -10.40 -14.68 -0.77
N VAL A 65 -9.15 -14.99 -1.15
CA VAL A 65 -7.95 -14.45 -0.50
C VAL A 65 -7.86 -12.94 -0.66
N LEU A 66 -8.15 -12.39 -1.84
CA LEU A 66 -8.07 -10.94 -2.07
C LEU A 66 -9.18 -10.20 -1.32
N VAL A 67 -10.42 -10.67 -1.39
CA VAL A 67 -11.55 -10.04 -0.68
C VAL A 67 -11.35 -10.12 0.84
N THR A 68 -10.99 -11.29 1.37
CA THR A 68 -10.73 -11.45 2.81
C THR A 68 -9.51 -10.63 3.25
N GLY A 69 -8.46 -10.55 2.43
CA GLY A 69 -7.29 -9.72 2.69
C GLY A 69 -7.64 -8.23 2.78
N VAL A 70 -8.40 -7.70 1.81
CA VAL A 70 -8.85 -6.29 1.83
C VAL A 70 -9.78 -6.03 3.02
N LEU A 71 -10.73 -6.93 3.30
CA LEU A 71 -11.62 -6.78 4.45
C LEU A 71 -10.84 -6.82 5.78
N ALA A 72 -9.90 -7.76 5.92
CA ALA A 72 -9.04 -7.85 7.10
C ALA A 72 -8.20 -6.58 7.26
N GLU A 73 -7.60 -6.06 6.18
CA GLU A 73 -6.83 -4.81 6.21
C GLU A 73 -7.71 -3.63 6.64
N THR A 74 -8.89 -3.45 6.04
CA THR A 74 -9.80 -2.37 6.42
C THR A 74 -10.30 -2.49 7.86
N ALA A 75 -10.53 -3.72 8.35
CA ALA A 75 -10.94 -3.96 9.74
C ALA A 75 -9.79 -3.69 10.72
N LEU A 76 -8.58 -4.14 10.40
CA LEU A 76 -7.38 -3.88 11.20
C LEU A 76 -7.09 -2.38 11.26
N ASP A 77 -7.13 -1.69 10.13
CA ASP A 77 -6.97 -0.24 10.05
C ASP A 77 -8.04 0.47 10.89
N ALA A 78 -9.31 0.07 10.80
CA ALA A 78 -10.38 0.68 11.58
C ALA A 78 -10.20 0.48 13.10
N VAL A 79 -9.82 -0.72 13.53
CA VAL A 79 -9.66 -1.07 14.95
C VAL A 79 -8.41 -0.41 15.54
N GLU A 80 -7.26 -0.55 14.88
CA GLU A 80 -6.00 -0.02 15.40
C GLU A 80 -5.96 1.49 15.31
N LEU A 81 -6.39 2.09 14.20
CA LEU A 81 -6.45 3.53 14.07
C LEU A 81 -7.44 4.12 15.08
N GLY A 82 -8.57 3.45 15.35
CA GLY A 82 -9.49 3.87 16.40
C GLY A 82 -8.82 3.90 17.79
N ALA A 83 -8.05 2.85 18.12
CA ALA A 83 -7.32 2.80 19.39
C ALA A 83 -6.23 3.87 19.49
N ILE A 84 -5.46 4.06 18.41
CA ILE A 84 -4.39 5.06 18.35
C ILE A 84 -4.98 6.47 18.40
N ILE A 85 -6.03 6.77 17.62
CA ILE A 85 -6.68 8.08 17.61
C ILE A 85 -7.25 8.39 18.99
N ASN A 86 -7.88 7.43 19.67
CA ASN A 86 -8.40 7.68 21.02
C ASN A 86 -7.28 8.00 22.01
N GLN A 87 -6.16 7.28 21.97
CA GLN A 87 -4.99 7.56 22.81
C GLN A 87 -4.33 8.90 22.46
N VAL A 88 -4.25 9.24 21.18
CA VAL A 88 -3.69 10.50 20.67
C VAL A 88 -4.61 11.68 20.99
N LYS A 89 -5.93 11.48 20.98
CA LYS A 89 -6.93 12.45 21.39
C LYS A 89 -6.89 12.70 22.90
N GLU A 90 -6.74 11.66 23.71
CA GLU A 90 -6.47 11.79 25.15
C GLU A 90 -5.14 12.52 25.42
N ALA A 91 -4.18 12.41 24.49
CA ALA A 91 -2.94 13.18 24.48
C ALA A 91 -3.11 14.57 23.81
N GLY A 92 -4.31 15.14 23.75
CA GLY A 92 -4.54 16.53 23.37
C GLY A 92 -4.02 16.91 21.97
N ALA A 93 -3.96 15.96 21.03
CA ALA A 93 -3.76 16.26 19.63
C ALA A 93 -5.03 16.92 19.05
N PRO A 94 -4.90 17.79 18.03
CA PRO A 94 -6.06 18.35 17.35
C PRO A 94 -6.98 17.23 16.83
N ASP A 95 -8.29 17.47 16.85
CA ASP A 95 -9.32 16.52 16.44
C ASP A 95 -9.16 16.17 14.95
N VAL A 96 -8.25 15.24 14.64
CA VAL A 96 -8.12 14.67 13.31
C VAL A 96 -9.34 13.78 13.14
N SER A 97 -10.32 14.24 12.38
CA SER A 97 -11.57 13.51 12.17
C SER A 97 -11.25 12.12 11.63
N SER A 98 -11.43 11.10 12.47
CA SER A 98 -11.29 9.68 12.12
C SER A 98 -12.11 9.31 10.88
N LEU A 99 -13.24 10.01 10.69
CA LEU A 99 -14.09 9.93 9.51
C LEU A 99 -13.35 10.24 8.20
N LEU A 100 -12.36 11.13 8.23
CA LEU A 100 -11.60 11.57 7.06
C LEU A 100 -10.54 10.54 6.64
N LEU A 101 -9.96 9.81 7.61
CA LEU A 101 -9.06 8.70 7.30
C LEU A 101 -9.82 7.50 6.74
N VAL A 102 -10.93 7.12 7.37
CA VAL A 102 -11.78 6.00 6.91
C VAL A 102 -12.44 6.32 5.57
N GLY A 103 -12.90 7.56 5.38
CA GLY A 103 -13.50 8.00 4.12
C GLY A 103 -12.52 7.97 2.94
N ARG A 104 -11.21 8.07 3.20
CA ARG A 104 -10.18 8.02 2.16
C ARG A 104 -9.80 6.59 1.75
N SER A 105 -9.86 5.62 2.66
CA SER A 105 -9.50 4.22 2.38
C SER A 105 -10.62 3.42 1.72
N ALA A 106 -11.89 3.73 2.02
CA ALA A 106 -13.03 2.96 1.53
C ALA A 106 -13.14 2.89 -0.02
N PRO A 107 -12.99 3.98 -0.79
CA PRO A 107 -13.06 3.91 -2.25
C PRO A 107 -11.96 3.04 -2.86
N SER A 108 -10.75 3.10 -2.29
CA SER A 108 -9.61 2.30 -2.74
C SER A 108 -9.85 0.81 -2.48
N ALA A 109 -10.39 0.45 -1.31
CA ALA A 109 -10.76 -0.92 -0.98
C ALA A 109 -11.86 -1.45 -1.92
N ALA A 110 -12.90 -0.66 -2.16
CA ALA A 110 -13.98 -1.03 -3.06
C ALA A 110 -13.49 -1.28 -4.50
N MET A 111 -12.64 -0.40 -5.03
CA MET A 111 -12.03 -0.57 -6.35
C MET A 111 -11.14 -1.82 -6.41
N SER A 112 -10.38 -2.09 -5.36
CA SER A 112 -9.53 -3.29 -5.28
C SER A 112 -10.35 -4.57 -5.31
N ILE A 113 -11.48 -4.61 -4.57
CA ILE A 113 -12.42 -5.74 -4.58
C ILE A 113 -13.04 -5.91 -5.97
N LEU A 114 -13.48 -4.83 -6.61
CA LEU A 114 -14.07 -4.89 -7.95
C LEU A 114 -13.09 -5.46 -8.97
N VAL A 115 -11.84 -4.98 -8.98
CA VAL A 115 -10.79 -5.50 -9.88
C VAL A 115 -10.51 -6.98 -9.60
N ALA A 116 -10.36 -7.38 -8.34
CA ALA A 116 -10.12 -8.78 -7.97
C ALA A 116 -11.25 -9.71 -8.45
N LEU A 117 -12.50 -9.28 -8.29
CA LEU A 117 -13.67 -10.03 -8.74
C LEU A 117 -13.76 -10.07 -10.28
N SER A 118 -13.46 -8.97 -10.97
CA SER A 118 -13.43 -8.93 -12.43
C SER A 118 -12.39 -9.88 -13.02
N ILE A 119 -11.17 -9.91 -12.47
CA ILE A 119 -10.12 -10.86 -12.90
C ILE A 119 -10.60 -12.29 -12.71
N SER A 120 -11.11 -12.61 -11.52
CA SER A 120 -11.62 -13.95 -11.19
C SER A 120 -12.78 -14.37 -12.10
N PHE A 121 -13.68 -13.43 -12.42
CA PHE A 121 -14.78 -13.63 -13.35
C PHE A 121 -14.28 -13.94 -14.76
N CYS A 122 -13.27 -13.23 -15.27
CA CYS A 122 -12.66 -13.53 -16.57
C CYS A 122 -12.11 -14.96 -16.62
N GLY A 123 -11.45 -15.42 -15.54
CA GLY A 123 -10.96 -16.80 -15.44
C GLY A 123 -12.09 -17.83 -15.49
N CYS A 124 -13.18 -17.59 -14.74
CA CYS A 124 -14.38 -18.43 -14.78
C CYS A 124 -15.05 -18.44 -16.16
N CYS A 125 -15.16 -17.29 -16.82
CA CYS A 125 -15.72 -17.19 -18.18
C CYS A 125 -14.86 -17.92 -19.21
N GLY A 126 -13.53 -17.76 -19.15
CA GLY A 126 -12.59 -18.47 -20.01
C GLY A 126 -12.70 -20.00 -19.86
N ALA A 127 -12.80 -20.48 -18.61
CA ALA A 127 -12.92 -21.90 -18.33
C ALA A 127 -14.32 -22.48 -18.66
N LYS A 128 -15.40 -21.71 -18.48
CA LYS A 128 -16.79 -22.17 -18.71
C LYS A 128 -17.23 -22.11 -20.16
N TRP A 129 -16.94 -21.00 -20.83
CA TRP A 129 -17.44 -20.69 -22.18
C TRP A 129 -16.40 -20.96 -23.25
N GLU A 130 -15.25 -21.52 -22.88
CA GLU A 130 -14.14 -21.80 -23.79
C GLU A 130 -13.65 -20.53 -24.53
N ASN A 131 -13.83 -19.37 -23.89
CA ASN A 131 -13.57 -18.10 -24.53
C ASN A 131 -12.09 -17.73 -24.39
N ARG A 132 -11.35 -17.86 -25.51
CA ARG A 132 -9.92 -17.55 -25.59
C ARG A 132 -9.59 -16.12 -25.14
N ARG A 133 -10.42 -15.13 -25.48
CA ARG A 133 -10.17 -13.72 -25.06
C ARG A 133 -10.26 -13.57 -23.55
N ALA A 134 -11.22 -14.23 -22.90
CA ALA A 134 -11.37 -14.19 -21.45
C ALA A 134 -10.21 -14.87 -20.71
N ALA A 135 -9.72 -16.01 -21.22
CA ALA A 135 -8.52 -16.68 -20.70
C ALA A 135 -7.26 -15.80 -20.85
N GLY A 136 -7.11 -15.12 -22.00
CA GLY A 136 -6.04 -14.16 -22.24
C GLY A 136 -6.07 -12.98 -21.27
N CYS A 137 -7.25 -12.35 -21.08
CA CYS A 137 -7.41 -11.27 -20.10
C CYS A 137 -7.07 -11.74 -18.67
N PHE A 138 -7.53 -12.92 -18.26
CA PHE A 138 -7.19 -13.49 -16.96
C PHE A 138 -5.69 -13.67 -16.77
N SER A 139 -5.00 -14.22 -17.77
CA SER A 139 -3.54 -14.40 -17.75
C SER A 139 -2.80 -13.06 -17.65
N CYS A 140 -3.13 -12.11 -18.53
CA CYS A 140 -2.46 -10.80 -18.59
C CYS A 140 -2.67 -9.99 -17.30
N CYS A 141 -3.90 -9.96 -16.76
CA CYS A 141 -4.19 -9.25 -15.52
C CYS A 141 -3.46 -9.88 -14.33
N ASN A 142 -3.43 -11.20 -14.20
CA ASN A 142 -2.67 -11.86 -13.13
C ASN A 142 -1.17 -11.63 -13.25
N ALA A 143 -0.62 -11.65 -14.47
CA ALA A 143 0.80 -11.36 -14.69
C ALA A 143 1.13 -9.92 -14.29
N LEU A 144 0.33 -8.95 -14.74
CA LEU A 144 0.52 -7.54 -14.40
C LEU A 144 0.38 -7.30 -12.90
N CYS A 145 -0.69 -7.81 -12.27
CA CYS A 145 -0.90 -7.68 -10.84
C CYS A 145 0.21 -8.37 -10.03
N GLY A 146 0.67 -9.55 -10.46
CA GLY A 146 1.80 -10.26 -9.85
C GLY A 146 3.09 -9.45 -9.92
N CYS A 147 3.42 -8.87 -11.07
CA CYS A 147 4.58 -7.99 -11.22
C CYS A 147 4.50 -6.75 -10.32
N CYS A 148 3.34 -6.07 -10.29
CA CYS A 148 3.12 -4.93 -9.40
C CYS A 148 3.23 -5.32 -7.92
N ALA A 149 2.72 -6.49 -7.54
CA ALA A 149 2.82 -7.01 -6.18
C ALA A 149 4.29 -7.30 -5.80
N CYS A 150 5.08 -7.90 -6.69
CA CYS A 150 6.52 -8.12 -6.47
C CYS A 150 7.26 -6.80 -6.23
N ILE A 151 6.97 -5.75 -7.02
CA ILE A 151 7.55 -4.41 -6.82
C ILE A 151 7.12 -3.84 -5.47
N GLY A 152 5.88 -4.04 -5.05
CA GLY A 152 5.36 -3.58 -3.75
C GLY A 152 5.87 -4.36 -2.54
N ILE A 153 6.23 -5.64 -2.70
CA ILE A 153 6.78 -6.47 -1.62
C ILE A 153 8.15 -5.93 -1.17
N VAL A 154 8.99 -5.45 -2.08
CA VAL A 154 10.34 -4.95 -1.75
C VAL A 154 10.32 -3.81 -0.73
N PRO A 155 9.60 -2.68 -0.95
CA PRO A 155 9.50 -1.61 0.04
C PRO A 155 8.74 -2.05 1.29
N LEU A 156 7.76 -2.95 1.18
CA LEU A 156 7.03 -3.47 2.35
C LEU A 156 7.95 -4.28 3.27
N VAL A 157 8.75 -5.19 2.72
CA VAL A 157 9.73 -6.00 3.46
C VAL A 157 10.84 -5.10 4.00
N GLY A 158 11.33 -4.14 3.20
CA GLY A 158 12.31 -3.16 3.66
C GLY A 158 11.80 -2.33 4.84
N PHE A 159 10.57 -1.82 4.74
CA PHE A 159 9.92 -1.08 5.83
C PHE A 159 9.69 -1.97 7.06
N PHE A 160 9.26 -3.21 6.88
CA PHE A 160 9.12 -4.18 7.98
C PHE A 160 10.46 -4.45 8.66
N ALA A 161 11.54 -4.67 7.90
CA ALA A 161 12.88 -4.88 8.44
C ALA A 161 13.37 -3.66 9.22
N LEU A 162 13.15 -2.45 8.68
CA LEU A 162 13.46 -1.21 9.39
C LEU A 162 12.69 -1.12 10.71
N LEU A 163 11.38 -1.35 10.69
CA LEU A 163 10.56 -1.34 11.90
C LEU A 163 11.09 -2.36 12.91
N VAL A 164 11.26 -3.62 12.53
CA VAL A 164 11.77 -4.68 13.43
C VAL A 164 13.13 -4.34 14.04
N SER A 165 13.96 -3.57 13.35
CA SER A 165 15.28 -3.13 13.85
C SER A 165 15.25 -1.89 14.76
N MET A 166 14.13 -1.15 14.79
CA MET A 166 14.02 0.09 15.57
C MET A 166 13.66 -0.04 17.07
N PRO A 167 13.00 -1.08 17.61
CA PRO A 167 12.42 -1.00 18.95
C PRO A 167 13.46 -0.81 20.04
N ASP A 168 14.59 -1.53 19.99
CA ASP A 168 15.65 -1.38 21.00
C ASP A 168 16.21 0.05 21.02
N LYS A 169 16.41 0.62 19.83
CA LYS A 169 16.91 1.99 19.69
C LYS A 169 15.86 3.02 20.08
N LEU A 170 14.60 2.77 19.74
CA LEU A 170 13.48 3.65 20.03
C LEU A 170 13.15 3.64 21.51
N GLU A 171 13.13 2.49 22.18
CA GLU A 171 12.87 2.37 23.61
C GLU A 171 13.99 3.04 24.42
N VAL A 172 15.26 2.82 24.03
CA VAL A 172 16.39 3.52 24.64
C VAL A 172 16.32 5.02 24.41
N TRP A 173 16.01 5.46 23.18
CA TRP A 173 15.89 6.88 22.86
C TRP A 173 14.72 7.55 23.59
N VAL A 174 13.52 6.96 23.56
CA VAL A 174 12.34 7.47 24.28
C VAL A 174 12.57 7.44 25.79
N GLY A 175 13.24 6.41 26.31
CA GLY A 175 13.63 6.32 27.71
C GLY A 175 14.58 7.44 28.12
N ARG A 176 15.63 7.66 27.32
CA ARG A 176 16.66 8.70 27.51
C ARG A 176 16.11 10.12 27.28
N CYS A 177 15.17 10.30 26.37
CA CYS A 177 14.56 11.58 26.04
C CYS A 177 13.26 11.85 26.81
N ASP A 178 12.99 11.13 27.90
CA ASP A 178 11.81 11.39 28.72
C ASP A 178 11.93 12.74 29.46
N PRO A 179 11.09 13.75 29.15
CA PRO A 179 11.16 15.06 29.77
C PRO A 179 10.87 15.02 31.28
N LEU A 180 10.27 13.95 31.82
CA LEU A 180 10.12 13.78 33.26
C LEU A 180 11.46 13.70 34.01
N GLN A 181 12.57 13.42 33.34
CA GLN A 181 13.90 13.49 33.95
C GLN A 181 14.24 14.90 34.48
N CYS A 182 13.67 15.94 33.89
CA CYS A 182 13.83 17.33 34.33
C CYS A 182 12.86 17.74 35.44
N VAL A 183 11.82 16.95 35.71
CA VAL A 183 10.77 17.29 36.68
C VAL A 183 11.18 16.78 38.07
N HIS A 184 11.56 17.72 38.95
CA HIS A 184 11.95 17.38 40.32
C HIS A 184 10.71 16.89 41.10
N SER A 185 10.65 15.59 41.39
CA SER A 185 9.58 14.92 42.14
C SER A 185 8.18 14.99 41.48
N PRO A 186 7.87 14.12 40.49
CA PRO A 186 6.58 14.12 39.80
C PRO A 186 5.38 13.86 40.75
N ARG A 187 5.61 13.24 41.92
CA ARG A 187 4.57 12.99 42.93
C ARG A 187 4.25 14.19 43.82
N GLN A 188 5.14 15.17 43.97
CA GLN A 188 4.91 16.35 44.81
C GLN A 188 4.36 17.56 44.03
N ALA A 189 4.46 17.57 42.70
CA ALA A 189 3.95 18.63 41.84
C ALA A 189 2.42 18.84 41.92
N VAL A 190 1.69 17.90 42.54
CA VAL A 190 0.21 17.91 42.63
C VAL A 190 -0.32 18.62 43.89
N GLN A 191 0.48 18.86 44.95
CA GLN A 191 -0.11 19.20 46.26
C GLN A 191 0.18 20.58 46.90
N LEU A 192 1.10 21.44 46.44
CA LEU A 192 1.33 22.75 47.11
C LEU A 192 1.62 23.93 46.15
N PRO A 193 0.99 25.11 46.34
CA PRO A 193 1.04 26.21 45.37
C PRO A 193 2.35 27.02 45.32
N LEU A 194 3.15 27.07 46.40
CA LEU A 194 4.43 27.82 46.43
C LEU A 194 5.65 26.98 46.05
N GLU A 195 5.67 25.68 46.38
CA GLU A 195 6.71 24.74 45.88
C GLU A 195 6.63 24.54 44.36
N ARG A 196 5.44 24.78 43.77
CA ARG A 196 5.22 24.69 42.34
C ARG A 196 6.15 25.60 41.53
N GLN A 197 6.43 26.81 42.03
CA GLN A 197 7.23 27.79 41.27
C GLN A 197 8.73 27.47 41.30
N ALA A 198 9.27 27.05 42.45
CA ALA A 198 10.67 26.63 42.56
C ALA A 198 10.96 25.38 41.70
N ASN A 199 10.02 24.44 41.62
CA ASN A 199 10.14 23.24 40.78
C ASN A 199 10.09 23.56 39.28
N LEU A 200 9.30 24.56 38.87
CA LEU A 200 9.23 25.00 37.48
C LEU A 200 10.53 25.69 37.04
N THR A 201 11.16 26.50 37.89
CA THR A 201 12.43 27.15 37.55
C THR A 201 13.53 26.13 37.25
N CYS A 202 13.67 25.06 38.06
CA CYS A 202 14.67 24.04 37.79
C CYS A 202 14.31 23.13 36.61
N THR A 203 13.02 22.92 36.35
CA THR A 203 12.55 22.23 35.14
C THR A 203 12.94 23.04 33.89
N THR A 204 12.69 24.35 33.90
CA THR A 204 13.12 25.27 32.83
C THR A 204 14.64 25.28 32.67
N ASP A 205 15.39 25.35 33.78
CA ASP A 205 16.86 25.31 33.81
C ASP A 205 17.41 24.04 33.14
N CYS A 206 16.80 22.89 33.41
CA CYS A 206 17.17 21.59 32.83
C CYS A 206 16.96 21.55 31.31
N PHE A 207 15.81 22.00 30.81
CA PHE A 207 15.57 22.06 29.37
C PHE A 207 16.43 23.15 28.68
N ALA A 208 16.64 24.29 29.34
CA ALA A 208 17.46 25.38 28.81
C ALA A 208 18.91 24.93 28.56
N ALA A 209 19.47 24.13 29.46
CA ALA A 209 20.81 23.55 29.30
C ALA A 209 20.93 22.60 28.09
N SER A 210 19.84 21.99 27.67
CA SER A 210 19.81 21.14 26.47
C SER A 210 19.56 21.92 25.19
N ALA A 211 18.81 23.02 25.29
CA ALA A 211 18.45 23.86 24.15
C ALA A 211 19.66 24.66 23.67
N TRP A 212 20.39 25.30 24.59
CA TRP A 212 21.43 26.27 24.24
C TRP A 212 22.81 25.84 24.75
N ASP A 213 23.76 25.67 23.82
CA ASP A 213 25.13 25.22 24.13
C ASP A 213 25.90 26.15 25.08
N ASP A 214 25.56 27.44 25.06
CA ASP A 214 26.19 28.49 25.87
C ASP A 214 25.43 28.80 27.17
N TYR A 215 24.35 28.06 27.48
CA TYR A 215 23.59 28.22 28.71
C TYR A 215 24.25 27.46 29.87
N VAL A 216 24.50 28.17 30.97
CA VAL A 216 25.04 27.58 32.20
C VAL A 216 23.87 27.37 33.18
N PRO A 217 23.56 26.11 33.57
CA PRO A 217 22.45 25.83 34.48
C PRO A 217 22.67 26.49 35.85
N ARG A 218 21.61 27.07 36.41
CA ARG A 218 21.62 27.81 37.68
C ARG A 218 21.14 26.99 38.88
N CYS A 219 20.33 25.94 38.66
CA CYS A 219 19.90 25.06 39.73
C CYS A 219 21.01 24.11 40.18
N ARG A 220 21.11 23.84 41.48
CA ARG A 220 22.10 22.87 42.00
C ARG A 220 21.65 21.46 41.65
N GLY A 221 22.56 20.64 41.10
CA GLY A 221 22.29 19.25 40.72
C GLY A 221 21.76 19.04 39.30
N THR A 222 21.32 20.09 38.59
CA THR A 222 20.89 19.99 37.18
C THR A 222 22.04 19.68 36.23
N ALA A 223 23.28 20.04 36.57
CA ALA A 223 24.46 19.69 35.79
C ALA A 223 24.68 18.16 35.64
N ALA A 224 24.21 17.36 36.61
CA ALA A 224 24.27 15.90 36.55
C ALA A 224 23.05 15.27 35.84
N HIS A 225 21.99 16.04 35.62
CA HIS A 225 20.70 15.60 35.04
C HIS A 225 20.28 16.50 33.88
N ALA A 226 21.25 17.01 33.11
CA ALA A 226 20.95 17.82 31.95
C ALA A 226 20.18 16.98 30.92
N TYR A 227 19.09 17.54 30.39
CA TYR A 227 18.37 16.89 29.30
C TYR A 227 19.29 16.69 28.10
N PRO A 228 19.34 15.51 27.48
CA PRO A 228 20.32 15.26 26.42
C PRO A 228 20.11 16.17 25.21
N LYS A 229 21.20 16.67 24.61
CA LYS A 229 21.15 17.61 23.47
C LYS A 229 20.59 16.97 22.18
N ASP A 230 20.63 15.65 22.09
CA ASP A 230 20.09 14.85 20.98
C ASP A 230 18.58 14.56 21.10
N CYS A 231 17.92 15.11 22.12
CA CYS A 231 16.49 14.97 22.35
C CYS A 231 15.68 16.18 21.84
N PRO A 232 14.35 16.04 21.67
CA PRO A 232 13.51 17.13 21.19
C PRO A 232 13.52 18.35 22.12
N GLN A 233 13.81 19.54 21.59
CA GLN A 233 13.90 20.78 22.37
C GLN A 233 12.56 21.53 22.48
N THR A 234 11.43 20.86 22.19
CA THR A 234 10.10 21.49 22.04
C THR A 234 9.35 21.72 23.35
N PHE A 235 9.91 21.30 24.49
CA PHE A 235 9.25 21.32 25.81
C PHE A 235 9.30 22.69 26.51
N LEU A 236 9.99 23.68 25.94
CA LEU A 236 9.99 25.05 26.41
C LEU A 236 9.10 25.92 25.51
N ASP A 237 8.23 26.71 26.12
CA ASP A 237 7.56 27.83 25.48
C ASP A 237 8.24 29.13 25.90
N CYS A 238 9.00 29.71 24.99
CA CYS A 238 9.67 31.00 25.18
C CYS A 238 8.99 32.10 24.35
N GLU A 239 7.86 31.80 23.68
CA GLU A 239 7.15 32.81 22.91
C GLU A 239 6.32 33.69 23.85
N ARG A 240 6.73 34.96 24.03
CA ARG A 240 5.80 36.00 24.49
C ARG A 240 4.82 36.27 23.34
N ASP A 241 3.51 36.28 23.63
CA ASP A 241 2.41 36.40 22.65
C ASP A 241 2.55 37.52 21.57
N GLY A 242 3.41 38.51 21.79
CA GLY A 242 3.70 39.60 20.84
C GLY A 242 4.66 39.25 19.69
N ASP A 243 5.59 38.30 19.87
CA ASP A 243 6.71 38.10 18.93
C ASP A 243 6.45 37.03 17.85
N ARG A 244 5.35 36.28 17.95
CA ARG A 244 5.05 35.18 17.01
C ARG A 244 4.99 35.62 15.56
N ARG A 245 4.45 36.82 15.29
CA ARG A 245 4.39 37.38 13.92
C ARG A 245 5.75 37.84 13.41
N GLU A 246 6.65 38.24 14.29
CA GLU A 246 8.01 38.62 13.90
C GLU A 246 8.89 37.39 13.67
N TRP A 247 8.74 36.38 14.53
CA TRP A 247 9.43 35.11 14.39
C TRP A 247 9.00 34.35 13.12
N ALA A 248 7.69 34.28 12.86
CA ALA A 248 7.16 33.73 11.61
C ALA A 248 7.69 34.48 10.37
N ARG A 249 7.73 35.82 10.41
CA ARG A 249 8.32 36.63 9.33
C ARG A 249 9.81 36.36 9.11
N ARG A 250 10.58 36.07 10.16
CA ARG A 250 12.01 35.70 10.02
C ARG A 250 12.19 34.30 9.42
N LEU A 251 11.25 33.40 9.66
CA LEU A 251 11.27 32.05 9.10
C LEU A 251 10.79 31.98 7.64
N GLU A 252 9.94 32.91 7.21
CA GLU A 252 9.35 32.92 5.86
C GLU A 252 10.37 33.03 4.72
N GLY A 253 11.64 33.34 5.02
CA GLY A 253 12.76 33.37 4.06
C GLY A 253 13.82 32.27 4.24
N ARG A 254 13.74 31.42 5.27
CA ARG A 254 14.74 30.35 5.52
C ARG A 254 14.12 28.98 5.28
N ARG A 255 14.75 28.16 4.44
CA ARG A 255 14.35 26.77 4.25
C ARG A 255 14.36 26.06 5.62
N PRO A 256 13.26 25.41 6.03
CA PRO A 256 13.17 24.71 7.31
C PRO A 256 13.97 23.40 7.23
N LEU A 257 15.30 23.50 7.23
CA LEU A 257 16.17 22.33 7.10
C LEU A 257 16.74 21.87 8.44
N HIS A 258 16.60 22.66 9.50
CA HIS A 258 16.77 22.23 10.88
C HIS A 258 15.58 22.82 11.65
N MET A 259 14.96 22.06 12.56
CA MET A 259 14.28 22.67 13.69
C MET A 259 15.36 23.41 14.49
N GLY A 260 15.73 24.60 14.02
CA GLY A 260 16.76 25.40 14.63
C GLY A 260 16.31 25.73 16.02
N THR A 261 17.19 25.49 16.99
CA THR A 261 17.00 25.94 18.37
C THR A 261 16.53 27.40 18.34
N PRO A 262 15.43 27.74 19.02
CA PRO A 262 14.97 29.12 19.07
C PRO A 262 16.09 30.02 19.63
N PRO A 263 16.20 31.29 19.19
CA PRO A 263 17.19 32.21 19.75
C PRO A 263 17.01 32.29 21.28
N ARG A 264 18.12 32.20 22.01
CA ARG A 264 18.08 32.22 23.47
C ARG A 264 17.51 33.55 23.97
N PRO A 265 16.46 33.56 24.80
CA PRO A 265 16.00 34.78 25.46
C PRO A 265 17.05 35.29 26.46
N ALA A 266 16.93 36.56 26.88
CA ALA A 266 17.92 37.15 27.77
C ALA A 266 17.94 36.46 29.14
N ASP A 267 16.77 36.06 29.66
CA ASP A 267 16.65 35.24 30.86
C ASP A 267 15.65 34.08 30.66
N PRO A 268 16.11 32.89 30.21
CA PRO A 268 15.23 31.74 29.97
C PRO A 268 14.38 31.33 31.17
N LEU A 269 14.86 31.54 32.40
CA LEU A 269 14.13 31.20 33.62
C LEU A 269 12.92 32.11 33.89
N ARG A 270 12.90 33.31 33.29
CA ARG A 270 11.81 34.28 33.42
C ARG A 270 10.93 34.35 32.18
N GLU A 271 11.53 34.13 31.01
CA GLU A 271 10.88 34.31 29.72
C GLU A 271 10.31 33.01 29.15
N CYS A 272 10.80 31.85 29.60
CA CYS A 272 10.29 30.55 29.16
C CYS A 272 9.47 29.86 30.24
N THR A 273 8.42 29.16 29.82
CA THR A 273 7.63 28.26 30.67
C THR A 273 7.68 26.83 30.09
N PRO A 274 7.77 25.79 30.93
CA PRO A 274 7.74 24.42 30.43
C PRO A 274 6.32 24.08 29.97
N LYS A 275 6.20 23.47 28.80
CA LYS A 275 4.93 22.97 28.25
C LYS A 275 4.54 21.68 28.96
N LEU A 276 3.96 21.79 30.14
CA LEU A 276 3.58 20.65 30.98
C LEU A 276 2.69 19.64 30.23
N GLU A 277 1.81 20.12 29.35
CA GLU A 277 0.98 19.27 28.50
C GLU A 277 1.83 18.41 27.56
N ASP A 278 2.82 18.97 26.88
CA ASP A 278 3.68 18.22 25.94
C ASP A 278 4.57 17.21 26.66
N ILE A 279 5.02 17.56 27.88
CA ILE A 279 5.77 16.66 28.77
C ILE A 279 4.90 15.45 29.14
N GLU A 280 3.65 15.69 29.57
CA GLU A 280 2.72 14.62 29.92
C GLU A 280 2.37 13.74 28.71
N LYS A 281 2.13 14.35 27.54
CA LYS A 281 1.85 13.65 26.28
C LYS A 281 3.00 12.72 25.89
N PHE A 282 4.25 13.21 25.94
CA PHE A 282 5.43 12.40 25.63
C PHE A 282 5.58 11.23 26.61
N HIS A 283 5.36 11.48 27.91
CA HIS A 283 5.43 10.43 28.92
C HIS A 283 4.36 9.36 28.71
N ARG A 284 3.10 9.74 28.48
CA ARG A 284 2.03 8.79 28.14
C ARG A 284 2.35 8.00 26.88
N PHE A 285 2.90 8.66 25.86
CA PHE A 285 3.34 7.98 24.64
C PHE A 285 4.39 6.90 24.95
N LYS A 286 5.40 7.20 25.79
CA LYS A 286 6.40 6.23 26.24
C LYS A 286 5.77 5.02 26.94
N GLU A 287 4.77 5.21 27.80
CA GLU A 287 4.09 4.10 28.50
C GLU A 287 3.25 3.22 27.56
N VAL A 288 2.72 3.83 26.50
CA VAL A 288 1.85 3.18 25.52
C VAL A 288 2.65 2.44 24.44
N LEU A 289 3.79 2.98 24.02
CA LEU A 289 4.64 2.45 22.97
C LEU A 289 4.95 0.93 23.08
N PRO A 290 5.40 0.39 24.23
CA PRO A 290 5.71 -1.03 24.35
C PRO A 290 4.47 -1.93 24.23
N LYS A 291 3.26 -1.39 24.48
CA LYS A 291 2.00 -2.13 24.31
C LYS A 291 1.53 -2.13 22.85
N LEU A 292 1.79 -1.04 22.12
CA LEU A 292 1.44 -0.91 20.70
C LEU A 292 2.38 -1.70 19.79
N TRP A 293 3.67 -1.71 20.11
CA TRP A 293 4.70 -2.32 19.27
C TRP A 293 4.44 -3.79 18.86
N PRO A 294 4.10 -4.73 19.77
CA PRO A 294 3.83 -6.10 19.39
C PRO A 294 2.58 -6.24 18.49
N ARG A 295 1.58 -5.36 18.66
CA ARG A 295 0.36 -5.35 17.83
C ARG A 295 0.68 -4.89 16.42
N LEU A 296 1.39 -3.77 16.29
CA LEU A 296 1.87 -3.25 15.01
C LEU A 296 2.73 -4.29 14.28
N LYS A 297 3.65 -4.96 14.99
CA LYS A 297 4.48 -6.03 14.43
C LYS A 297 3.63 -7.21 13.92
N LEU A 298 2.67 -7.67 14.71
CA LEU A 298 1.77 -8.76 14.32
C LEU A 298 0.95 -8.40 13.08
N MET A 299 0.34 -7.21 13.08
CA MET A 299 -0.44 -6.72 11.95
C MET A 299 0.40 -6.67 10.67
N LEU A 300 1.59 -6.08 10.74
CA LEU A 300 2.46 -5.94 9.58
C LEU A 300 2.97 -7.31 9.10
N THR A 301 3.22 -8.25 10.02
CA THR A 301 3.58 -9.63 9.68
C THR A 301 2.44 -10.33 8.94
N CYS A 302 1.21 -10.26 9.46
CA CYS A 302 0.03 -10.81 8.80
C CYS A 302 -0.15 -10.22 7.40
N ARG A 303 0.04 -8.91 7.24
CA ARG A 303 -0.03 -8.21 5.95
C ARG A 303 1.00 -8.75 4.96
N VAL A 304 2.26 -8.89 5.36
CA VAL A 304 3.31 -9.46 4.50
C VAL A 304 2.94 -10.88 4.07
N VAL A 305 2.46 -11.73 4.99
CA VAL A 305 2.05 -13.10 4.68
C VAL A 305 0.92 -13.14 3.65
N VAL A 306 -0.12 -12.32 3.83
CA VAL A 306 -1.26 -12.25 2.90
C VAL A 306 -0.81 -11.77 1.52
N VAL A 307 0.01 -10.72 1.45
CA VAL A 307 0.53 -10.18 0.17
C VAL A 307 1.39 -11.21 -0.56
N VAL A 308 2.26 -11.92 0.16
CA VAL A 308 3.10 -12.99 -0.43
C VAL A 308 2.21 -14.13 -0.96
N LEU A 309 1.23 -14.59 -0.19
CA LEU A 309 0.30 -15.63 -0.61
C LEU A 309 -0.48 -15.21 -1.86
N ALA A 310 -1.03 -13.99 -1.87
CA ALA A 310 -1.75 -13.45 -3.02
C ALA A 310 -0.84 -13.37 -4.27
N THR A 311 0.42 -12.98 -4.10
CA THR A 311 1.40 -12.90 -5.20
C THR A 311 1.66 -14.28 -5.80
N VAL A 312 1.85 -15.31 -4.98
CA VAL A 312 2.02 -16.70 -5.44
C VAL A 312 0.80 -17.18 -6.23
N LEU A 313 -0.41 -16.87 -5.75
CA LEU A 313 -1.65 -17.21 -6.44
C LEU A 313 -1.78 -16.48 -7.78
N MET A 314 -1.41 -15.20 -7.86
CA MET A 314 -1.39 -14.43 -9.11
C MET A 314 -0.39 -15.01 -10.12
N CYS A 315 0.84 -15.32 -9.71
CA CYS A 315 1.84 -15.96 -10.58
C CYS A 315 1.33 -17.31 -11.12
N THR A 316 0.69 -18.10 -10.26
CA THR A 316 0.08 -19.38 -10.65
C THR A 316 -1.08 -19.15 -11.64
N GLY A 317 -1.87 -18.09 -11.42
CA GLY A 317 -2.99 -17.72 -12.29
C GLY A 317 -2.55 -17.23 -13.66
N ALA A 318 -1.45 -16.49 -13.73
CA ALA A 318 -0.83 -16.10 -14.99
C ALA A 318 -0.40 -17.35 -15.79
N LYS A 319 0.29 -18.29 -15.15
CA LYS A 319 0.72 -19.53 -15.81
C LYS A 319 -0.45 -20.37 -16.31
N TRP A 320 -1.39 -20.72 -15.45
CA TRP A 320 -2.53 -21.57 -15.83
C TRP A 320 -3.49 -20.87 -16.80
N GLY A 321 -3.61 -19.54 -16.70
CA GLY A 321 -4.36 -18.74 -17.67
C GLY A 321 -3.73 -18.78 -19.06
N TRP A 322 -2.41 -18.69 -19.14
CA TRP A 322 -1.67 -18.82 -20.39
C TRP A 322 -1.80 -20.21 -21.00
N ASP A 323 -1.66 -21.27 -20.19
CA ASP A 323 -1.82 -22.66 -20.64
C ASP A 323 -3.23 -22.87 -21.21
N LEU A 324 -4.27 -22.38 -20.53
CA LEU A 324 -5.65 -22.44 -21.01
C LEU A 324 -5.85 -21.63 -22.30
N TYR A 325 -5.22 -20.46 -22.42
CA TYR A 325 -5.28 -19.63 -23.62
C TYR A 325 -4.69 -20.34 -24.85
N GLN A 326 -3.56 -21.04 -24.68
CA GLN A 326 -2.90 -21.79 -25.76
C GLN A 326 -3.76 -23.00 -26.20
N GLU A 327 -4.27 -23.78 -25.24
CA GLU A 327 -5.15 -24.93 -25.51
C GLU A 327 -6.43 -24.53 -26.26
N LEU A 328 -7.04 -23.39 -25.91
CA LEU A 328 -8.20 -22.86 -26.64
C LEU A 328 -7.83 -22.36 -28.04
N GLY A 329 -6.61 -21.85 -28.23
CA GLY A 329 -6.10 -21.42 -29.53
C GLY A 329 -5.93 -22.57 -30.52
N LEU A 330 -5.40 -23.70 -30.05
CA LEU A 330 -5.22 -24.91 -30.87
C LEU A 330 -6.55 -25.48 -31.36
N ARG A 331 -7.62 -25.38 -30.57
CA ARG A 331 -8.97 -25.88 -30.92
C ARG A 331 -9.75 -25.00 -31.89
N CYS A 332 -9.41 -23.71 -31.97
CA CYS A 332 -10.11 -22.76 -32.86
C CYS A 332 -9.54 -22.70 -34.28
N LEU A 333 -8.47 -23.46 -34.59
CA LEU A 333 -7.99 -23.57 -35.96
C LEU A 333 -9.06 -24.27 -36.80
N PRO A 334 -9.61 -23.61 -37.84
CA PRO A 334 -10.61 -24.23 -38.69
C PRO A 334 -10.00 -25.49 -39.29
N ALA A 335 -10.70 -26.63 -39.14
CA ALA A 335 -10.34 -27.84 -39.85
C ALA A 335 -10.30 -27.49 -41.34
N LEU A 336 -9.09 -27.53 -41.94
CA LEU A 336 -8.92 -27.24 -43.35
C LEU A 336 -9.84 -28.18 -44.16
N PRO A 337 -10.58 -27.66 -45.15
CA PRO A 337 -11.41 -28.47 -46.02
C PRO A 337 -10.51 -29.48 -46.74
N GLY A 338 -10.61 -30.75 -46.36
CA GLY A 338 -9.73 -31.82 -46.86
C GLY A 338 -9.34 -32.87 -45.82
N GLY A 339 -9.59 -32.66 -44.53
CA GLY A 339 -9.40 -33.68 -43.48
C GLY A 339 -7.94 -34.11 -43.25
N GLN A 340 -6.98 -33.54 -43.98
CA GLN A 340 -5.56 -33.68 -43.66
C GLN A 340 -5.26 -32.74 -42.48
N PRO A 341 -4.80 -33.26 -41.32
CA PRO A 341 -4.30 -32.41 -40.26
C PRO A 341 -3.21 -31.52 -40.86
N ALA A 342 -3.31 -30.21 -40.66
CA ALA A 342 -2.25 -29.29 -41.06
C ALA A 342 -0.94 -29.85 -40.49
N ALA A 343 0.00 -30.17 -41.39
CA ALA A 343 1.27 -30.76 -40.98
C ALA A 343 1.87 -29.90 -39.86
N PRO A 344 2.44 -30.48 -38.79
CA PRO A 344 2.99 -29.73 -37.67
C PRO A 344 4.01 -28.65 -38.10
N GLU A 345 4.62 -28.80 -39.27
CA GLU A 345 5.45 -27.77 -39.91
C GLU A 345 4.70 -26.47 -40.27
N ALA A 346 3.44 -26.54 -40.71
CA ALA A 346 2.64 -25.37 -41.03
C ALA A 346 2.27 -24.58 -39.76
N LEU A 347 2.00 -25.29 -38.66
CA LEU A 347 1.78 -24.66 -37.35
C LEU A 347 3.06 -24.03 -36.79
N ALA A 348 4.20 -24.72 -36.93
CA ALA A 348 5.51 -24.21 -36.51
C ALA A 348 5.91 -22.95 -37.30
N ARG A 349 5.56 -22.87 -38.61
CA ARG A 349 5.78 -21.66 -39.42
C ARG A 349 4.82 -20.53 -39.06
N ALA A 350 3.58 -20.81 -38.70
CA ALA A 350 2.62 -19.79 -38.28
C ALA A 350 2.88 -19.25 -36.85
N ALA A 351 3.51 -20.06 -35.99
CA ALA A 351 3.88 -19.70 -34.62
C ALA A 351 5.28 -19.07 -34.49
N ALA A 352 6.06 -19.02 -35.57
CA ALA A 352 7.33 -18.30 -35.57
C ALA A 352 7.09 -16.81 -35.28
N PRO A 353 7.96 -16.14 -34.50
CA PRO A 353 7.89 -14.70 -34.30
C PRO A 353 7.86 -14.03 -35.68
N TRP A 354 6.88 -13.16 -35.91
CA TRP A 354 6.74 -12.41 -37.15
C TRP A 354 7.87 -11.38 -37.22
N GLU A 355 9.06 -11.81 -37.65
CA GLU A 355 10.24 -10.93 -37.70
C GLU A 355 10.20 -9.97 -38.89
N ASP A 356 9.42 -10.24 -39.94
CA ASP A 356 9.32 -9.37 -41.11
C ASP A 356 7.88 -8.93 -41.42
N GLY A 357 7.67 -7.61 -41.40
CA GLY A 357 6.38 -6.96 -41.64
C GLY A 357 5.76 -7.20 -43.02
N ASP A 358 6.54 -7.68 -43.99
CA ASP A 358 6.09 -7.92 -45.37
C ASP A 358 5.21 -9.17 -45.54
N THR A 359 5.16 -10.04 -44.52
CA THR A 359 4.43 -11.31 -44.62
C THR A 359 2.93 -11.19 -44.30
N LEU A 360 2.49 -10.13 -43.62
CA LEU A 360 1.09 -9.91 -43.26
C LEU A 360 0.24 -9.48 -44.46
N GLU A 361 0.80 -8.71 -45.39
CA GLU A 361 0.14 -8.31 -46.64
C GLU A 361 -0.03 -9.45 -47.65
N ARG A 362 0.76 -10.53 -47.54
CA ARG A 362 0.60 -11.71 -48.39
C ARG A 362 -0.30 -12.80 -47.78
N ALA A 363 -0.60 -12.69 -46.49
CA ALA A 363 -1.42 -13.65 -45.77
C ALA A 363 -2.89 -13.19 -45.62
N LEU A 364 -3.16 -11.88 -45.72
CA LEU A 364 -4.49 -11.30 -45.94
C LEU A 364 -4.84 -11.35 -47.43
#